data_AF-A0A7C1B912-F1
#
_entry.id   AF-A0A7C1B912-F1
#
_cell.length_a   1.000
_cell.length_b   1.000
_cell.length_c   1.000
_cell.angle_alpha   90.00
_cell.angle_beta   90.00
_cell.angle_gamma   90.00
#
_symmetry.space_group_name_H-M   'P 1'
#
loop_
_entity.id
_entity.type
_entity.pdbx_description
1 polymer ?
#
loop_
_entity_poly.entity_id
_entity_poly.type
_entity_poly.pdbx_seq_one_letter_code
_entity_poly.pdbx_strand_id
1 'polypeptide(L)'
;VIPPYYDPMIAKLITWGRDRRDAIIRMRRALYEYLVMGVKTNIPFHKAMMANEAFIRGDITTRFLEEHPEIFDETKCVLRTHESMEKRLMEIFMDKRVKRLVEDEKRIAAVAAAVFAAMREV
;
A
#
# COMPACT_ATOMS: atom_id res chain seq x y z
N VAL A 1 13.44 5.77 -3.42
CA VAL A 1 13.77 4.42 -3.93
C VAL A 1 14.41 3.63 -2.79
N ILE A 2 13.99 2.38 -2.55
CA ILE A 2 14.56 1.53 -1.50
C ILE A 2 15.82 0.83 -2.09
N PRO A 3 17.02 0.99 -1.49
CA PRO A 3 18.23 0.34 -1.99
C PRO A 3 18.17 -1.19 -1.89
N PRO A 4 18.72 -1.94 -2.85
CA PRO A 4 18.68 -3.41 -2.84
C PRO A 4 19.72 -4.06 -1.91
N TYR A 5 20.62 -3.26 -1.31
CA TYR A 5 21.75 -3.76 -0.51
C TYR A 5 21.37 -4.08 0.95
N TYR A 6 20.16 -3.73 1.38
CA TYR A 6 19.68 -3.90 2.76
C TYR A 6 18.34 -4.61 2.79
N ASP A 7 17.94 -5.06 3.98
CA ASP A 7 16.60 -5.61 4.22
C ASP A 7 15.52 -4.58 3.84
N PRO A 8 14.50 -4.95 3.03
CA PRO A 8 13.39 -4.07 2.65
C PRO A 8 12.41 -3.76 3.80
N MET A 9 12.75 -4.03 5.07
CA MET A 9 11.90 -3.71 6.23
C MET A 9 11.62 -2.20 6.34
N ILE A 10 10.36 -1.82 6.15
CA ILE A 10 9.88 -0.43 6.25
C ILE A 10 9.50 -0.07 7.69
N ALA A 11 8.76 -0.94 8.37
CA ALA A 11 8.26 -0.69 9.71
C ALA A 11 7.83 -1.99 10.42
N LYS A 12 7.65 -1.92 11.74
CA LYS A 12 7.09 -3.00 12.57
C LYS A 12 5.74 -2.55 13.12
N LEU A 13 4.68 -3.30 12.79
CA LEU A 13 3.34 -3.08 13.33
C LEU A 13 3.08 -4.06 14.47
N ILE A 14 2.80 -3.54 15.66
CA ILE A 14 2.57 -4.35 16.87
C ILE A 14 1.24 -3.93 17.48
N THR A 15 0.40 -4.90 17.83
CA THR A 15 -0.83 -4.68 18.60
C THR A 15 -0.79 -5.49 19.89
N TRP A 16 -1.44 -4.96 20.91
CA TRP A 16 -1.60 -5.63 22.20
C TRP A 16 -3.09 -5.68 22.54
N GLY A 17 -3.52 -6.75 23.20
CA GLY A 17 -4.89 -6.98 23.66
C GLY A 17 -4.90 -7.75 24.98
N ARG A 18 -6.05 -7.79 25.66
CA ARG A 18 -6.18 -8.54 26.92
C ARG A 18 -6.03 -10.04 26.74
N ASP A 19 -6.40 -10.53 25.57
CA ASP A 19 -6.24 -11.90 25.11
C ASP A 19 -5.81 -11.92 23.63
N ARG A 20 -5.50 -13.11 23.11
CA ARG A 20 -5.09 -13.31 21.72
C ARG A 20 -6.15 -12.79 20.74
N ARG A 21 -7.43 -13.01 21.02
CA ARG A 21 -8.53 -12.62 20.13
C ARG A 21 -8.64 -11.10 20.03
N ASP A 22 -8.54 -10.39 21.15
CA ASP A 22 -8.52 -8.92 21.20
C ASP A 22 -7.29 -8.36 20.45
N ALA A 23 -6.12 -8.97 20.62
CA ALA A 23 -4.91 -8.57 19.88
C ALA A 23 -5.06 -8.76 18.36
N ILE A 24 -5.65 -9.88 17.93
CA ILE A 24 -5.95 -10.17 16.51
C ILE A 24 -6.96 -9.17 15.94
N ILE A 25 -8.05 -8.87 16.68
CA ILE A 25 -9.06 -7.89 16.22
C ILE A 25 -8.42 -6.51 16.04
N ARG A 26 -7.57 -6.08 16.98
CA ARG A 26 -6.82 -4.82 16.87
C ARG A 26 -5.85 -4.85 15.69
N MET A 27 -5.17 -5.98 15.46
CA MET A 27 -4.27 -6.14 14.31
C MET A 27 -5.04 -6.07 12.98
N ARG A 28 -6.21 -6.69 12.88
CA ARG A 28 -7.07 -6.61 11.69
C ARG A 28 -7.46 -5.18 11.35
N ARG A 29 -7.87 -4.39 12.36
CA ARG A 29 -8.16 -2.96 12.18
C ARG A 29 -6.92 -2.19 11.76
N ALA A 30 -5.81 -2.39 12.46
CA ALA A 30 -4.55 -1.70 12.17
C ALA A 30 -4.09 -1.99 10.74
N LEU A 31 -4.09 -3.25 10.30
CA LEU A 31 -3.75 -3.63 8.92
C LEU A 31 -4.73 -3.06 7.89
N TYR A 32 -6.02 -2.96 8.22
CA TYR A 32 -7.01 -2.36 7.32
C TYR A 32 -6.71 -0.88 7.04
N GLU A 33 -6.36 -0.13 8.08
CA GLU A 33 -5.97 1.29 8.01
C GLU A 33 -4.54 1.49 7.50
N TYR A 34 -3.70 0.45 7.57
CA TYR A 34 -2.29 0.54 7.20
C TYR A 34 -2.13 0.54 5.69
N LEU A 35 -1.77 1.72 5.17
CA LEU A 35 -1.62 1.98 3.75
C LEU A 35 -0.20 2.48 3.47
N VAL A 36 0.50 1.79 2.59
CA VAL A 36 1.81 2.17 2.08
C VAL A 36 1.71 2.22 0.57
N MET A 37 1.88 3.40 -0.02
CA MET A 37 1.79 3.59 -1.47
C MET A 37 3.17 3.66 -2.13
N GLY A 38 3.24 3.26 -3.40
CA GLY A 38 4.44 3.40 -4.23
C GLY A 38 5.45 2.24 -4.13
N VAL A 39 5.24 1.28 -3.23
CA VAL A 39 6.00 0.04 -3.12
C VAL A 39 5.08 -1.13 -2.83
N LYS A 40 5.41 -2.32 -3.34
CA LYS A 40 4.67 -3.54 -2.98
C LYS A 40 5.01 -3.95 -1.55
N THR A 41 4.01 -4.36 -0.79
CA THR A 41 4.18 -4.76 0.62
C THR A 41 3.60 -6.15 0.89
N ASN A 42 3.99 -6.73 2.02
CA ASN A 42 3.44 -7.98 2.54
C ASN A 42 2.15 -7.78 3.38
N ILE A 43 1.57 -6.57 3.39
CA ILE A 43 0.33 -6.26 4.13
C ILE A 43 -0.83 -7.20 3.75
N PRO A 44 -1.09 -7.51 2.45
CA PRO A 44 -2.17 -8.42 2.06
C PRO A 44 -2.03 -9.84 2.63
N PHE A 45 -0.79 -10.34 2.72
CA PHE A 45 -0.50 -11.64 3.33
C PHE A 45 -0.83 -11.64 4.82
N HIS A 46 -0.42 -10.60 5.56
CA HIS A 46 -0.76 -10.48 6.97
C HIS A 46 -2.27 -10.32 7.21
N LYS A 47 -3.00 -9.67 6.29
CA LYS A 47 -4.47 -9.59 6.34
C LYS A 47 -5.11 -10.98 6.19
N ALA A 48 -4.65 -11.79 5.24
CA ALA A 48 -5.11 -13.16 5.07
C ALA A 48 -4.81 -14.02 6.31
N MET A 49 -3.57 -13.94 6.82
CA MET A 49 -3.17 -14.66 8.04
C MET A 49 -4.04 -14.32 9.26
N MET A 50 -4.45 -13.07 9.42
CA MET A 50 -5.34 -12.65 10.52
C MET A 50 -6.80 -13.10 10.35
N ALA A 51 -7.17 -13.64 9.18
CA ALA A 51 -8.48 -14.22 8.90
C ALA A 51 -8.48 -15.75 9.00
N ASN A 52 -7.32 -16.40 8.87
CA ASN A 52 -7.19 -17.85 8.94
C ASN A 52 -7.55 -18.40 10.34
N GLU A 53 -8.40 -19.42 10.38
CA GLU A 53 -8.92 -19.95 11.65
C GLU A 53 -7.87 -20.66 12.51
N ALA A 54 -6.96 -21.42 11.90
CA ALA A 54 -5.90 -22.12 12.62
C ALA A 54 -4.95 -21.11 13.29
N PHE A 55 -4.62 -20.03 12.58
CA PHE A 55 -3.87 -18.92 13.17
C PHE A 55 -4.65 -18.26 14.32
N ILE A 56 -5.97 -18.03 14.16
CA ILE A 56 -6.79 -17.44 15.22
C ILE A 56 -6.81 -18.32 16.48
N ARG A 57 -6.98 -19.63 16.32
CA ARG A 57 -6.97 -20.61 17.42
C ARG A 57 -5.61 -20.74 18.09
N GLY A 58 -4.52 -20.40 17.38
CA GLY A 58 -3.16 -20.53 17.88
C GLY A 58 -2.55 -21.91 17.60
N ASP A 59 -3.17 -22.67 16.70
CA ASP A 59 -2.69 -23.98 16.24
C ASP A 59 -1.57 -23.75 15.21
N ILE A 60 -0.41 -23.28 15.67
CA ILE A 60 0.72 -22.87 14.81
C ILE A 60 1.95 -23.74 15.01
N THR A 61 2.62 -24.08 13.91
CA THR A 61 3.88 -24.83 13.88
C THR A 61 4.94 -24.06 13.09
N THR A 62 6.19 -24.52 13.10
CA THR A 62 7.24 -23.96 12.23
C THR A 62 7.01 -24.24 10.75
N ARG A 63 6.15 -25.22 10.42
CA ARG A 63 5.75 -25.59 9.06
C ARG A 63 4.35 -25.09 8.69
N PHE A 64 3.78 -24.19 9.49
CA PHE A 64 2.40 -23.74 9.33
C PHE A 64 2.05 -23.32 7.89
N LEU A 65 2.94 -22.61 7.18
CA LEU A 65 2.68 -22.19 5.80
C LEU A 65 2.74 -23.32 4.78
N GLU A 66 3.48 -24.39 5.06
CA GLU A 66 3.50 -25.62 4.25
C GLU A 66 2.23 -26.44 4.50
N GLU A 67 1.75 -26.44 5.74
CA GLU A 67 0.54 -27.14 6.19
C GLU A 67 -0.75 -26.44 5.74
N HIS A 68 -0.71 -25.12 5.53
CA HIS A 68 -1.84 -24.28 5.17
C HIS A 68 -1.64 -23.51 3.84
N PRO A 69 -1.50 -24.20 2.70
CA PRO A 69 -1.29 -23.56 1.40
C PRO A 69 -2.48 -22.68 0.96
N GLU A 70 -3.68 -22.89 1.50
CA GLU A 70 -4.87 -22.09 1.24
C GLU A 70 -4.69 -20.60 1.55
N ILE A 71 -3.77 -20.26 2.46
CA ILE A 71 -3.44 -18.87 2.82
C ILE A 71 -2.91 -18.10 1.62
N PHE A 72 -2.22 -18.76 0.69
CA PHE A 72 -1.74 -18.11 -0.53
C PHE A 72 -2.89 -17.73 -1.45
N ASP A 73 -3.96 -18.53 -1.50
CA ASP A 73 -5.14 -18.20 -2.30
C ASP A 73 -5.98 -17.10 -1.65
N GLU A 74 -6.12 -17.12 -0.32
CA GLU A 74 -6.71 -16.01 0.45
C GLU A 74 -5.93 -14.71 0.23
N THR A 75 -4.59 -14.78 0.23
CA THR A 75 -3.71 -13.64 -0.02
C THR A 75 -3.95 -13.06 -1.42
N LYS A 76 -4.12 -13.89 -2.46
CA LYS A 76 -4.47 -13.43 -3.82
C LYS A 76 -5.81 -12.69 -3.84
N CYS A 77 -6.81 -13.17 -3.09
CA CYS A 77 -8.11 -12.49 -2.97
C CYS A 77 -7.97 -11.11 -2.30
N VAL A 78 -7.21 -11.03 -1.20
CA VAL A 78 -6.94 -9.76 -0.51
C VAL A 78 -6.13 -8.81 -1.39
N LEU A 79 -5.14 -9.30 -2.12
CA LEU A 79 -4.33 -8.52 -3.08
C LEU A 79 -5.21 -7.83 -4.12
N ARG A 80 -6.15 -8.57 -4.75
CA ARG A 80 -7.09 -7.98 -5.71
C ARG A 80 -7.88 -6.81 -5.13
N THR A 81 -8.31 -6.95 -3.87
CA THR A 81 -9.03 -5.89 -3.17
C THR A 81 -8.10 -4.71 -2.86
N HIS A 82 -6.87 -4.99 -2.43
CA HIS A 82 -5.85 -4.00 -2.13
C HIS A 82 -5.49 -3.16 -3.35
N GLU A 83 -5.21 -3.79 -4.48
CA GLU A 83 -4.90 -3.13 -5.75
C GLU A 83 -6.07 -2.26 -6.24
N SER A 84 -7.32 -2.72 -6.08
CA SER A 84 -8.50 -1.93 -6.43
C SER A 84 -8.62 -0.66 -5.58
N MET A 85 -8.36 -0.77 -4.27
CA MET A 85 -8.37 0.37 -3.35
C MET A 85 -7.22 1.33 -3.64
N GLU A 86 -5.99 0.82 -3.83
CA GLU A 86 -4.83 1.63 -4.18
C GLU A 86 -5.07 2.42 -5.46
N LYS A 87 -5.63 1.78 -6.49
CA LYS A 87 -5.99 2.45 -7.75
C LYS A 87 -6.99 3.59 -7.53
N ARG A 88 -8.09 3.32 -6.82
CA ARG A 88 -9.10 4.35 -6.49
C ARG A 88 -8.50 5.50 -5.69
N LEU A 89 -7.59 5.18 -4.77
CA LEU A 89 -6.97 6.18 -3.93
C LEU A 89 -5.98 7.03 -4.71
N MET A 90 -5.19 6.42 -5.60
CA MET A 90 -4.33 7.13 -6.55
C MET A 90 -5.15 8.03 -7.46
N GLU A 91 -6.28 7.57 -7.99
CA GLU A 91 -7.20 8.38 -8.77
C GLU A 91 -7.67 9.59 -7.95
N ILE A 92 -8.21 9.40 -6.75
CA ILE A 92 -8.68 10.50 -5.88
C ILE A 92 -7.58 11.53 -5.59
N PHE A 93 -6.37 11.08 -5.26
CA PHE A 93 -5.26 11.98 -4.92
C PHE A 93 -4.66 12.67 -6.15
N MET A 94 -4.64 12.03 -7.32
CA MET A 94 -4.21 12.63 -8.59
C MET A 94 -5.24 13.62 -9.16
N ASP A 95 -6.54 13.42 -8.90
CA ASP A 95 -7.59 14.10 -9.68
C ASP A 95 -7.94 15.53 -9.19
N LYS A 96 -7.77 15.88 -7.90
CA LYS A 96 -8.31 17.17 -7.38
C LYS A 96 -7.33 18.32 -7.16
N ARG A 97 -6.05 18.03 -6.85
CA ARG A 97 -5.03 19.08 -6.61
C ARG A 97 -4.04 19.21 -7.76
N VAL A 98 -3.70 18.09 -8.41
CA VAL A 98 -2.67 18.05 -9.46
C VAL A 98 -3.20 18.55 -10.80
N LYS A 99 -4.46 18.29 -11.19
CA LYS A 99 -5.04 18.90 -12.41
C LYS A 99 -4.94 20.43 -12.40
N ARG A 100 -5.21 21.06 -11.25
CA ARG A 100 -5.15 22.52 -11.09
C ARG A 100 -3.71 23.06 -11.15
N LEU A 101 -2.76 22.35 -10.54
CA LEU A 101 -1.33 22.72 -10.54
C LEU A 101 -0.65 22.46 -11.90
N VAL A 102 -1.01 21.37 -12.59
CA VAL A 102 -0.48 21.03 -13.92
C VAL A 102 -1.01 21.97 -15.01
N GLU A 103 -2.23 22.50 -14.87
CA GLU A 103 -2.72 23.56 -15.77
C GLU A 103 -1.95 24.87 -15.60
N ASP A 104 -1.57 25.23 -14.37
CA ASP A 104 -0.78 26.44 -14.12
C ASP A 104 0.68 26.28 -14.60
N GLU A 105 1.32 25.13 -14.40
CA GLU A 105 2.67 24.87 -14.93
C GLU A 105 2.72 24.89 -16.46
N LYS A 106 1.73 24.31 -17.15
CA LYS A 106 1.67 24.35 -18.62
C LYS A 106 1.51 25.77 -19.15
N ARG A 107 0.75 26.63 -18.45
CA ARG A 107 0.62 28.05 -18.80
C ARG A 107 1.94 28.81 -18.62
N ILE A 108 2.65 28.59 -17.51
CA ILE A 108 3.94 29.22 -17.26
C ILE A 108 4.98 28.75 -18.28
N ALA A 109 5.04 27.45 -18.57
CA ALA A 109 5.95 26.89 -19.57
C ALA A 109 5.65 27.41 -20.99
N ALA A 110 4.37 27.56 -21.36
CA ALA A 110 3.97 28.11 -22.64
C ALA A 110 4.34 29.60 -22.77
N VAL A 111 4.13 30.40 -21.71
CA VAL A 111 4.54 31.81 -21.69
C VAL A 111 6.06 31.95 -21.75
N ALA A 112 6.80 31.14 -20.99
CA ALA A 112 8.25 31.13 -21.03
C ALA A 112 8.78 30.75 -22.42
N ALA A 113 8.20 29.73 -23.05
CA ALA A 113 8.56 29.33 -24.41
C ALA A 113 8.25 30.42 -25.46
N ALA A 114 7.09 31.10 -25.34
CA ALA A 114 6.71 32.18 -26.25
C ALA A 114 7.61 33.41 -26.12
N VAL A 115 7.95 33.81 -24.88
CA VAL A 115 8.91 34.90 -24.63
C VAL A 115 10.29 34.53 -25.17
N PHE A 116 10.74 33.30 -24.94
CA PHE A 116 12.05 32.84 -25.42
C PHE A 116 12.12 32.75 -26.94
N ALA A 117 11.02 32.41 -27.62
CA ALA A 117 10.93 32.44 -29.08
C ALA A 117 10.98 33.88 -29.64
N ALA A 118 10.23 34.81 -29.03
CA ALA A 118 10.20 36.20 -29.46
C ALA A 118 11.54 36.93 -29.27
N MET A 119 12.32 36.55 -28.25
CA MET A 119 13.67 37.09 -28.03
C MET A 119 14.73 36.57 -29.01
N ARG A 120 14.41 35.55 -29.82
CA ARG A 120 15.35 34.93 -30.77
C ARG A 120 15.24 35.47 -32.20
N GLU A 121 14.23 36.33 -32.46
CA GLU A 121 13.96 36.95 -33.76
C GLU A 121 14.40 38.44 -33.84
N VAL A 122 15.13 38.94 -32.83
CA VAL A 122 15.78 40.27 -32.79
C VAL A 122 17.29 40.09 -32.76
#